data_AF-A0A3C0TBN4-F1
#
_entry.id   AF-A0A3C0TBN4-F1
#
_cell.length_a   1.000
_cell.length_b   1.000
_cell.length_c   1.000
_cell.angle_alpha   90.00
_cell.angle_beta   90.00
_cell.angle_gamma   90.00
#
_symmetry.space_group_name_H-M   'P 1'
#
loop_
_entity.id
_entity.type
_entity.pdbx_description
1 polymer ?
#
loop_
_entity_poly.entity_id
_entity_poly.type
_entity_poly.pdbx_seq_one_letter_code
_entity_poly.pdbx_strand_id
1 'polypeptide(L)' 'MDPDAIAANEKASIQAELAKIKADNCRIGSQNLARLESYARIRIRGDDGETRFLNDEEKAQPTEEARALIRDNFSG' A
#
# COMPACT_ATOMS: atom_id res chain seq x y z
N MET A 1 35.04 20.34 -0.24
CA MET A 1 33.87 19.57 0.24
C MET A 1 34.34 18.14 0.43
N ASP A 2 34.02 17.54 1.57
CA ASP A 2 34.37 16.14 1.84
C ASP A 2 33.40 15.22 1.06
N PRO A 3 33.89 14.41 0.10
CA PRO A 3 33.03 13.54 -0.70
C PRO A 3 32.30 12.48 0.13
N ASP A 4 32.89 12.03 1.24
CA ASP A 4 32.27 11.03 2.12
C ASP A 4 31.08 11.62 2.88
N ALA A 5 31.18 12.91 3.28
CA ALA A 5 30.10 13.63 3.93
C ALA A 5 28.90 13.85 2.99
N ILE A 6 29.14 14.08 1.69
CA ILE A 6 28.07 14.22 0.68
C ILE A 6 27.36 12.87 0.49
N ALA A 7 28.10 11.78 0.32
CA ALA A 7 27.54 10.45 0.14
C ALA A 7 26.73 9.99 1.37
N ALA A 8 27.21 10.29 2.58
CA ALA A 8 26.49 9.99 3.81
C ALA A 8 25.17 10.77 3.92
N ASN A 9 25.18 12.06 3.56
CA ASN A 9 23.97 12.89 3.57
C ASN A 9 22.93 12.41 2.53
N GLU A 10 23.37 12.08 1.32
CA GLU A 10 22.50 11.56 0.27
C GLU A 10 21.87 10.21 0.65
N LYS A 11 22.67 9.30 1.23
CA LYS A 11 22.17 8.04 1.78
C LYS A 11 21.13 8.26 2.88
N ALA A 12 21.35 9.22 3.77
CA ALA A 12 20.41 9.55 4.84
C ALA A 12 19.08 10.09 4.27
N SER A 13 19.13 10.97 3.26
CA SER A 13 17.91 11.45 2.59
C SER A 13 17.13 10.34 1.90
N ILE A 14 17.82 9.44 1.20
CA ILE A 14 17.19 8.29 0.53
C ILE A 14 16.54 7.37 1.57
N GLN A 15 17.22 7.11 2.69
CA GLN A 15 16.65 6.29 3.76
C GLN A 15 15.41 6.92 4.40
N ALA A 16 15.41 8.23 4.61
CA ALA A 16 14.25 8.96 5.12
C ALA A 16 13.06 8.90 4.16
N GLU A 17 13.32 9.04 2.86
CA GLU A 17 12.28 8.92 1.83
C GLU A 17 11.72 7.49 1.76
N LEU A 18 12.59 6.47 1.79
CA LEU A 18 12.17 5.07 1.85
C LEU A 18 11.33 4.76 3.09
N ALA A 19 11.70 5.31 4.25
CA ALA A 19 10.93 5.16 5.48
C ALA A 19 9.53 5.77 5.36
N LYS A 20 9.43 6.95 4.73
CA LYS A 20 8.13 7.59 4.46
C LYS A 20 7.27 6.75 3.50
N ILE A 21 7.85 6.27 2.40
CA ILE A 21 7.16 5.41 1.43
C ILE A 21 6.61 4.15 2.11
N LYS A 22 7.41 3.51 2.95
CA LYS A 22 6.96 2.34 3.73
C LYS A 22 5.79 2.67 4.64
N ALA A 23 5.87 3.77 5.39
CA ALA A 23 4.78 4.19 6.26
C ALA A 23 3.49 4.45 5.48
N ASP A 24 3.59 5.14 4.32
CA ASP A 24 2.45 5.39 3.44
C ASP A 24 1.85 4.11 2.86
N ASN A 25 2.69 3.17 2.38
CA ASN A 25 2.24 1.88 1.88
C ASN A 25 1.49 1.08 2.95
N CYS A 26 1.99 1.08 4.18
CA CYS A 26 1.36 0.36 5.26
C CYS A 26 0.00 0.98 5.65
N ARG A 27 -0.11 2.32 5.59
CA ARG A 27 -1.37 3.04 5.80
C ARG A 27 -2.38 2.72 4.68
N ILE A 28 -1.94 2.72 3.43
CA ILE A 28 -2.78 2.39 2.26
C ILE A 28 -3.28 0.95 2.36
N GLY A 29 -2.37 -0.01 2.63
CA GLY A 29 -2.73 -1.41 2.81
C GLY A 29 -3.75 -1.61 3.93
N SER A 30 -3.57 -0.91 5.06
CA SER A 30 -4.51 -0.97 6.19
C SER A 30 -5.90 -0.42 5.84
N GLN A 31 -5.96 0.69 5.11
CA GLN A 31 -7.23 1.28 4.65
C GLN A 31 -7.95 0.37 3.65
N ASN A 32 -7.20 -0.23 2.72
CA ASN A 32 -7.74 -1.17 1.75
C ASN A 32 -8.30 -2.41 2.44
N LEU A 33 -7.53 -3.00 3.36
CA LEU A 33 -7.96 -4.16 4.13
C LEU A 33 -9.22 -3.87 4.94
N ALA A 34 -9.24 -2.74 5.67
CA ALA A 34 -10.40 -2.33 6.44
C ALA A 34 -11.65 -2.17 5.55
N ARG A 35 -11.52 -1.57 4.36
CA ARG A 35 -12.63 -1.43 3.42
C ARG A 35 -13.13 -2.79 2.90
N LEU A 36 -12.22 -3.69 2.58
CA LEU A 36 -12.55 -5.03 2.05
C LEU A 36 -13.24 -5.90 3.10
N GLU A 37 -12.81 -5.83 4.35
CA GLU A 37 -13.35 -6.61 5.48
C GLU A 37 -14.64 -5.99 6.05
N SER A 38 -14.79 -4.67 6.05
CA SER A 38 -15.95 -4.00 6.68
C SER A 38 -17.20 -3.97 5.79
N TYR A 39 -17.04 -3.92 4.46
CA TYR A 39 -18.17 -3.75 3.55
C TYR A 39 -18.51 -5.05 2.84
N ALA A 40 -19.67 -5.63 3.15
CA ALA A 40 -20.19 -6.80 2.43
C ALA A 40 -20.37 -6.53 0.91
N ARG A 41 -20.66 -5.29 0.50
CA ARG A 41 -20.91 -4.90 -0.89
C ARG A 41 -20.06 -3.70 -1.30
N ILE A 42 -19.07 -3.93 -2.16
CA ILE A 42 -18.19 -2.88 -2.68
C ILE A 42 -18.54 -2.64 -4.15
N ARG A 43 -18.92 -1.41 -4.51
CA ARG A 43 -19.13 -1.06 -5.92
C ARG A 43 -17.79 -0.78 -6.58
N ILE A 44 -17.63 -1.31 -7.78
CA ILE A 44 -16.53 -1.03 -8.70
C ILE A 44 -17.10 -0.64 -10.06
N ARG A 45 -16.31 0.15 -10.78
CA ARG A 45 -16.56 0.44 -12.19
C ARG A 45 -15.73 -0.54 -13.01
N GLY A 46 -16.40 -1.34 -13.85
CA GLY A 46 -15.75 -2.22 -14.82
C GLY A 46 -15.16 -1.45 -15.99
N ASP A 47 -14.36 -2.14 -16.80
CA ASP A 47 -13.71 -1.56 -17.99
C ASP A 47 -14.69 -1.18 -19.10
N ASP A 48 -15.88 -1.80 -19.08
CA ASP A 48 -17.05 -1.44 -19.90
C ASP A 48 -17.76 -0.16 -19.43
N GLY A 49 -17.31 0.41 -18.30
CA GLY A 49 -17.92 1.56 -17.66
C GLY A 49 -19.13 1.24 -16.80
N GLU A 50 -19.58 -0.03 -16.72
CA GLU A 50 -20.69 -0.44 -15.87
C GLU A 50 -20.27 -0.46 -14.40
N THR A 51 -21.23 -0.18 -13.50
CA THR A 51 -21.01 -0.29 -12.06
C THR A 51 -21.57 -1.62 -11.57
N ARG A 52 -20.71 -2.46 -11.01
CA ARG A 52 -21.10 -3.74 -10.40
C ARG A 52 -20.56 -3.85 -8.98
N PHE A 53 -21.03 -4.84 -8.24
CA PHE A 53 -20.47 -5.17 -6.93
C PHE A 53 -19.35 -6.19 -7.09
N LEU A 54 -18.28 -6.00 -6.32
CA LEU A 54 -17.24 -7.01 -6.13
C LEU A 54 -17.88 -8.24 -5.45
N ASN A 55 -17.68 -9.41 -6.02
CA ASN A 55 -18.03 -10.67 -5.37
C ASN A 55 -16.93 -11.09 -4.37
N ASP A 56 -17.16 -12.17 -3.61
CA ASP A 56 -16.23 -12.60 -2.57
C ASP A 56 -14.91 -13.17 -3.12
N GLU A 57 -14.93 -13.87 -4.26
CA GLU A 57 -13.72 -14.36 -4.92
C GLU A 57 -12.85 -13.20 -5.42
N GLU A 58 -13.48 -12.19 -6.02
CA GLU A 58 -12.83 -10.96 -6.48
C GLU A 58 -12.33 -10.10 -5.32
N LYS A 59 -12.87 -10.28 -4.10
CA LYS A 59 -12.35 -9.62 -2.89
C LYS A 59 -11.11 -10.29 -2.35
N ALA A 60 -10.96 -11.60 -2.56
CA ALA A 60 -9.88 -12.38 -1.99
C ALA A 60 -8.51 -11.87 -2.46
N GLN A 61 -8.34 -11.66 -3.77
CA GLN A 61 -7.08 -11.17 -4.32
C GLN A 61 -6.68 -9.77 -3.78
N PRO A 62 -7.54 -8.72 -3.85
CA PRO A 62 -7.24 -7.43 -3.24
C PRO A 62 -6.98 -7.48 -1.74
N THR A 63 -7.60 -8.44 -1.03
CA THR A 63 -7.37 -8.65 0.40
C THR A 63 -5.99 -9.22 0.66
N GLU A 64 -5.54 -10.19 -0.13
CA GLU A 64 -4.19 -10.72 -0.06
C GLU A 64 -3.14 -9.67 -0.42
N GLU A 65 -3.39 -8.87 -1.47
CA GLU A 65 -2.53 -7.76 -1.88
C GLU A 65 -2.41 -6.70 -0.76
N ALA A 66 -3.52 -6.33 -0.13
CA ALA A 66 -3.51 -5.41 1.00
C ALA A 66 -2.72 -5.98 2.19
N ARG A 67 -2.86 -7.27 2.49
CA ARG A 67 -2.09 -7.96 3.54
C ARG A 67 -0.62 -8.07 3.22
N ALA A 68 -0.25 -8.32 1.96
CA ALA A 68 1.13 -8.35 1.50
C ALA A 68 1.76 -6.95 1.60
N LEU A 69 1.06 -5.92 1.12
CA LEU A 69 1.52 -4.53 1.20
C LEU A 69 1.77 -4.09 2.65
N ILE A 70 0.87 -4.46 3.58
CA ILE A 70 1.09 -4.28 5.01
C ILE A 70 2.35 -5.02 5.43
N ARG A 71 2.45 -6.34 5.22
CA ARG A 71 3.57 -7.16 5.69
C ARG A 71 4.93 -6.68 5.20
N ASP A 72 5.02 -6.26 3.94
CA ASP A 72 6.29 -5.88 3.31
C ASP A 72 6.74 -4.46 3.71
N ASN A 73 5.82 -3.66 4.26
CA ASN A 73 6.08 -2.25 4.62
C ASN A 73 5.93 -1.95 6.11
N PHE A 74 5.21 -2.77 6.87
CA PHE A 74 5.24 -2.84 8.33
C PHE A 74 6.43 -3.70 8.75
N SER A 75 7.57 -3.04 8.96
CA SER A 75 8.57 -3.52 9.89
C SER A 75 8.42 -2.68 11.16
N GLY A 76 7.95 -3.30 12.25
CA GLY A 76 8.13 -2.73 13.59
C GLY A 76 9.60 -2.55 13.90
#